data_AF-F2JUE9-F1
#
_entry.id   AF-F2JUE9-F1
#
_cell.length_a   1.000
_cell.length_b   1.000
_cell.length_c   1.000
_cell.angle_alpha   90.00
_cell.angle_beta   90.00
_cell.angle_gamma   90.00
#
_symmetry.space_group_name_H-M   'P 1'
#
loop_
_entity.id
_entity.type
_entity.pdbx_description
1 polymer ?
#
loop_
_entity_poly.entity_id
_entity_poly.type
_entity_poly.pdbx_seq_one_letter_code
_entity_poly.pdbx_strand_id
1 'polypeptide(L)' 'MKNDYKYDQFGNLDTDYYVERAYAIRRAYFAQSVKQAKAAFAKWFASLIPARSGHTAH' A
#
# COMPACT_ATOMS: atom_id res chain seq x y z
N MET A 1 -22.87 15.23 -12.33
CA MET A 1 -22.32 14.73 -11.08
C MET A 1 -22.50 15.83 -10.04
N LYS A 2 -23.55 15.75 -9.21
CA LYS A 2 -23.67 16.63 -8.04
C LYS A 2 -22.73 16.03 -6.99
N ASN A 3 -21.66 16.73 -6.65
CA ASN A 3 -20.79 16.28 -5.57
C ASN A 3 -21.54 16.55 -4.26
N ASP A 4 -22.07 15.49 -3.66
CA ASP A 4 -22.66 15.56 -2.32
C ASP A 4 -21.52 15.73 -1.31
N TYR A 5 -21.07 16.97 -1.14
CA TYR A 5 -20.12 17.32 -0.10
C TYR A 5 -20.77 17.10 1.26
N LYS A 6 -19.99 16.57 2.18
CA LYS A 6 -20.42 16.37 3.56
C LYS A 6 -20.16 17.65 4.34
N TYR A 7 -21.17 18.08 5.07
CA TYR A 7 -21.12 19.26 5.91
C TYR A 7 -21.34 18.84 7.38
N ASP A 8 -20.75 19.61 8.28
CA ASP A 8 -20.91 19.46 9.72
C ASP A 8 -22.28 20.01 10.19
N GLN A 9 -22.53 19.96 11.50
CA GLN A 9 -23.78 20.45 12.09
C GLN A 9 -23.98 21.97 11.99
N PHE A 10 -22.92 22.71 11.66
CA PHE A 10 -22.91 24.17 11.53
C PHE A 10 -22.96 24.63 10.07
N GLY A 11 -23.02 23.69 9.11
CA GLY A 11 -23.06 23.97 7.68
C GLY A 11 -21.69 24.24 7.05
N ASN A 12 -20.60 24.00 7.78
CA ASN A 12 -19.25 24.05 7.23
C ASN A 12 -18.90 22.71 6.57
N LEU A 13 -17.93 22.71 5.65
CA LEU A 13 -17.37 21.47 5.12
C LEU A 13 -16.82 20.61 6.27
N ASP A 14 -17.25 19.34 6.32
CA ASP A 14 -16.83 18.37 7.34
C ASP A 14 -15.39 17.90 7.04
N THR A 15 -14.43 18.78 7.33
CA THR A 15 -13.01 18.55 7.04
C THR A 15 -12.47 17.35 7.81
N ASP A 16 -12.91 17.15 9.04
CA ASP A 16 -12.52 16.02 9.89
C ASP A 16 -12.91 14.69 9.23
N TYR A 17 -14.14 14.57 8.72
CA TYR A 17 -14.57 13.37 7.99
C TYR A 17 -13.67 13.06 6.78
N TYR A 18 -13.27 14.07 6.01
CA TYR A 18 -12.40 13.86 4.85
C TYR A 18 -10.97 13.52 5.26
N VAL A 19 -10.45 14.11 6.33
CA VAL A 19 -9.12 13.81 6.88
C VAL A 19 -9.06 12.38 7.39
N GLU A 20 -10.03 11.95 8.20
CA GLU A 20 -10.11 10.57 8.71
C GLU A 20 -10.21 9.55 7.57
N ARG A 21 -11.04 9.84 6.56
CA ARG A 21 -11.18 9.00 5.38
C ARG A 21 -9.89 8.92 4.57
N ALA A 22 -9.15 10.03 4.43
CA ALA A 22 -7.84 10.03 3.80
C ALA A 22 -6.82 9.18 4.58
N TYR A 23 -6.82 9.24 5.92
CA TYR A 23 -5.98 8.39 6.76
C TYR A 23 -6.32 6.90 6.65
N ALA A 24 -7.61 6.55 6.62
CA ALA A 24 -8.06 5.18 6.43
C ALA A 24 -7.59 4.61 5.08
N ILE A 25 -7.77 5.39 4.01
CA ILE A 25 -7.32 5.05 2.66
C ILE A 25 -5.79 4.89 2.63
N ARG A 26 -5.05 5.84 3.20
CA ARG A 26 -3.59 5.79 3.27
C ARG A 26 -3.10 4.53 3.96
N ARG A 27 -3.71 4.13 5.08
CA ARG A 27 -3.34 2.92 5.81
C ARG A 27 -3.59 1.65 5.00
N ALA A 28 -4.72 1.59 4.27
CA ALA A 28 -5.04 0.48 3.40
C ALA A 28 -4.04 0.33 2.25
N TYR A 29 -3.74 1.42 1.53
CA TYR A 29 -2.77 1.40 0.44
C TYR A 29 -1.34 1.16 0.91
N PHE A 30 -0.96 1.70 2.08
CA PHE A 30 0.35 1.49 2.66
C PHE A 30 0.59 0.02 3.02
N ALA A 31 -0.41 -0.67 3.59
CA ALA A 31 -0.27 -2.10 3.87
C ALA A 31 -0.04 -2.93 2.60
N GLN A 32 -0.73 -2.58 1.50
CA GLN A 32 -0.56 -3.23 0.20
C GLN A 32 0.82 -2.93 -0.41
N SER A 33 1.27 -1.67 -0.37
CA SER A 33 2.57 -1.27 -0.91
C SER A 33 3.73 -1.88 -0.12
N VAL A 34 3.63 -1.96 1.21
CA VAL A 34 4.64 -2.62 2.06
C VAL A 34 4.72 -4.11 1.76
N LYS A 35 3.58 -4.79 1.56
CA LYS A 35 3.57 -6.21 1.20
C LYS A 35 4.26 -6.45 -0.14
N GLN A 36 4.00 -5.60 -1.14
CA GLN A 36 4.65 -5.68 -2.45
C GLN A 36 6.15 -5.36 -2.37
N ALA A 37 6.53 -4.32 -1.62
CA ALA A 37 7.92 -3.95 -1.42
C ALA A 37 8.71 -5.08 -0.74
N LYS A 38 8.14 -5.71 0.30
CA LYS A 38 8.76 -6.86 0.98
C LYS A 38 8.96 -8.04 0.03
N ALA A 39 7.96 -8.36 -0.79
CA ALA A 39 8.06 -9.44 -1.77
C ALA A 39 9.09 -9.15 -2.86
N ALA A 40 9.13 -7.92 -3.38
CA ALA A 40 10.11 -7.47 -4.36
C ALA A 40 11.54 -7.53 -3.79
N PHE A 41 11.73 -7.07 -2.56
CA PHE A 41 13.01 -7.10 -1.87
C PHE A 41 13.50 -8.54 -1.62
N ALA A 42 12.63 -9.42 -1.16
CA ALA A 42 12.96 -10.83 -0.96
C ALA A 42 13.36 -11.51 -2.28
N LYS A 43 12.63 -11.23 -3.38
CA LYS A 43 12.96 -11.75 -4.71
C LYS A 43 14.29 -11.20 -5.22
N TRP A 44 14.57 -9.92 -5.01
CA TRP A 44 15.83 -9.30 -5.37
C TRP A 44 17.00 -9.95 -4.61
N PHE A 45 16.89 -10.10 -3.28
CA PHE A 45 17.91 -10.79 -2.49
C PHE A 45 18.11 -12.25 -2.93
N ALA A 46 17.03 -12.99 -3.19
CA ALA A 46 17.13 -14.36 -3.70
C ALA A 46 17.83 -14.43 -5.07
N SER A 47 17.69 -13.40 -5.92
CA SER A 47 18.38 -13.33 -7.21
C SER A 47 19.87 -12.98 -7.11
N LEU A 48 20.31 -12.39 -5.99
CA LEU A 48 21.72 -12.07 -5.74
C LEU A 48 22.49 -13.27 -5.20
N ILE A 49 21.81 -14.22 -4.57
CA ILE A 49 22.42 -15.49 -4.20
C ILE A 49 22.56 -16.27 -5.51
N PRO A 50 23.78 -16.59 -5.97
CA PRO A 50 23.93 -17.47 -7.10
C PRO A 50 23.28 -18.78 -6.68
N ALA A 51 22.16 -19.15 -7.31
CA ALA A 51 21.70 -20.51 -7.24
C ALA A 51 22.90 -21.32 -7.73
N ARG A 52 23.54 -22.07 -6.83
CA ARG A 52 24.42 -23.16 -7.25
C ARG A 52 23.52 -24.02 -8.12
N SER A 53 23.57 -23.84 -9.43
CA SER A 53 23.07 -24.82 -10.36
C SER A 53 23.93 -26.04 -10.04
N GLY A 54 23.38 -26.93 -9.22
CA GLY A 54 23.93 -28.24 -9.04
C GLY A 54 24.03 -28.82 -10.44
N HIS A 55 25.23 -28.78 -11.01
CA HIS A 55 25.62 -29.71 -12.03
C HIS A 55 25.41 -31.07 -11.37
N THR A 56 24.24 -31.69 -11.61
CA THR A 56 24.12 -33.13 -11.46
C THR A 56 24.97 -33.72 -12.58
N ALA A 57 26.28 -33.77 -12.34
CA ALA A 57 27.12 -34.75 -12.96
C ALA A 57 26.80 -36.05 -12.23
N HIS A 58 25.98 -36.89 -12.85
CA HIS A 58 25.97 -38.36 -12.75
C HIS A 58 24.97 -38.91 -13.78
#